data_AF-A0A554QVX6-F1
#
_entry.id   AF-A0A554QVX6-F1
#
_cell.length_a   1.000
_cell.length_b   1.000
_cell.length_c   1.000
_cell.angle_alpha   90.00
_cell.angle_beta   90.00
_cell.angle_gamma   90.00
#
_symmetry.space_group_name_H-M   'P 1'
#
loop_
_entity.id
_entity.type
_entity.pdbx_description
1 polymer ?
#
loop_
_entity_poly.entity_id
_entity_poly.type
_entity_poly.pdbx_seq_one_letter_code
_entity_poly.pdbx_strand_id
1 'polypeptide(L)' 'MSDDNGSGKKDKSSGKKPVDKEALARIFGDVFPETTSDERDPQGSSGSSDDEWLRRQVPPHHGG' A
#
# COMPACT_ATOMS: atom_id res chain seq x y z
N MET A 1 -19.76 9.07 -40.28
CA MET A 1 -18.96 8.54 -39.16
C MET A 1 -19.05 9.59 -38.07
N SER A 2 -19.79 9.31 -37.00
CA SER A 2 -20.07 10.30 -35.95
C SER A 2 -18.90 10.36 -34.98
N ASP A 3 -18.40 11.55 -34.69
CA ASP A 3 -17.46 11.81 -33.61
C ASP A 3 -18.16 11.58 -32.26
N ASP A 4 -17.86 10.46 -31.61
CA ASP A 4 -18.29 10.17 -30.24
C ASP A 4 -17.40 10.95 -29.26
N ASN A 5 -17.95 12.07 -28.78
CA ASN A 5 -17.41 12.88 -27.70
C ASN A 5 -17.63 12.15 -26.36
N GLY A 6 -16.67 11.32 -25.97
CA GLY A 6 -16.61 10.62 -24.69
C GLY A 6 -16.42 11.56 -23.50
N SER A 7 -17.54 12.05 -23.01
CA SER A 7 -17.77 12.77 -21.75
C SER A 7 -16.98 12.24 -20.54
N GLY A 8 -16.33 13.17 -19.83
CA GLY A 8 -16.24 13.22 -18.36
C GLY A 8 -15.73 11.99 -17.60
N LYS A 9 -14.41 11.88 -17.39
CA LYS A 9 -13.85 11.18 -16.22
C LYS A 9 -13.62 12.17 -15.08
N LYS A 10 -14.65 12.44 -14.30
CA LYS A 10 -14.54 13.06 -12.97
C LYS A 10 -15.35 12.24 -11.97
N ASP A 11 -14.66 11.89 -10.88
CA ASP A 11 -15.05 11.08 -9.71
C ASP A 11 -14.49 9.64 -9.78
N LYS A 12 -13.75 9.11 -8.80
CA LYS A 12 -14.07 9.04 -7.37
C LYS A 12 -12.81 9.03 -6.49
N SER A 13 -12.46 10.16 -5.90
CA SER A 13 -11.79 10.14 -4.60
C SER A 13 -12.85 9.85 -3.55
N SER A 14 -13.18 8.56 -3.39
CA SER A 14 -14.00 8.09 -2.27
C SER A 14 -13.44 8.70 -0.98
N GLY A 15 -14.26 9.52 -0.32
CA GLY A 15 -13.86 10.35 0.81
C GLY A 15 -13.19 9.50 1.88
N LYS A 16 -11.86 9.53 1.92
CA LYS A 16 -11.09 8.99 3.02
C LYS A 16 -11.53 9.78 4.25
N LYS A 17 -12.06 9.09 5.26
CA LYS A 17 -12.30 9.72 6.56
C LYS A 17 -11.00 10.39 7.00
N PRO A 18 -11.07 11.60 7.59
CA PRO A 18 -9.87 12.28 8.07
C PRO A 18 -9.12 11.34 9.01
N VAL A 19 -7.82 11.20 8.77
CA VAL A 19 -6.95 10.36 9.58
C VAL A 19 -6.73 11.05 10.92
N ASP A 20 -6.95 10.33 12.01
CA ASP A 20 -6.73 10.82 13.37
C ASP A 20 -5.24 10.81 13.70
N LYS A 21 -4.64 12.00 13.76
CA LYS A 21 -3.21 12.19 13.99
C LYS A 21 -2.82 11.89 15.45
N GLU A 22 -3.72 12.08 16.39
CA GLU A 22 -3.48 11.84 17.83
C GLU A 22 -3.46 10.33 18.09
N ALA A 23 -4.37 9.59 17.48
CA ALA A 23 -4.37 8.13 17.50
C ALA A 23 -3.10 7.55 16.86
N LEU A 24 -2.64 8.13 15.75
CA LEU A 24 -1.38 7.70 15.12
C LEU A 24 -0.18 8.00 16.00
N ALA A 25 -0.07 9.20 16.59
CA ALA A 25 1.04 9.55 17.48
C ALA A 25 1.07 8.68 18.74
N ARG A 26 -0.10 8.26 19.25
CA ARG A 26 -0.22 7.30 20.35
C ARG A 26 0.41 5.94 20.02
N ILE A 27 0.32 5.50 18.77
CA ILE A 27 0.79 4.18 18.30
C ILE A 27 2.24 4.25 17.80
N PHE A 28 2.56 5.25 16.99
CA PHE A 28 3.81 5.36 16.24
C PHE A 28 4.79 6.37 16.86
N GLY A 29 4.36 7.17 17.83
CA GLY A 29 5.14 8.28 18.38
C GLY A 29 5.05 9.55 17.52
N ASP A 30 5.74 10.58 17.98
CA ASP A 30 5.86 11.89 17.33
C ASP A 30 7.15 12.03 16.50
N VAL A 31 8.14 11.17 16.75
CA VAL A 31 9.41 11.12 16.02
C VAL A 31 9.21 10.36 14.71
N PHE A 32 9.42 11.04 13.59
CA PHE A 32 9.45 10.45 12.26
C PHE A 32 10.86 9.91 11.95
N PRO A 33 10.98 8.92 11.05
CA PRO A 33 12.27 8.48 10.57
C PRO A 33 13.05 9.65 9.94
N GLU A 34 14.33 9.77 10.29
CA GLU A 34 15.25 10.79 9.75
C GLU A 34 15.55 10.58 8.25
N THR A 35 15.34 9.37 7.75
CA THR A 35 15.53 9.02 6.35
C THR A 35 14.26 9.27 5.55
N THR A 36 14.40 9.91 4.40
CA THR A 36 13.29 10.12 3.45
C THR A 36 12.88 8.80 2.78
N SER A 37 11.67 8.75 2.21
CA SER A 37 11.17 7.54 1.56
C SER A 37 12.01 7.12 0.34
N ASP A 38 12.73 8.05 -0.29
CA ASP A 38 13.61 7.81 -1.45
C ASP A 38 14.96 7.21 -1.03
N GLU A 39 15.42 7.49 0.20
CA GLU A 39 16.64 6.91 0.77
C GLU A 39 16.40 5.52 1.37
N ARG A 40 15.13 5.20 1.64
CA ARG A 40 14.70 3.90 2.11
C ARG A 40 14.61 2.96 0.91
N ASP A 41 15.46 1.94 0.86
CA ASP A 41 15.51 0.99 -0.25
C ASP A 41 14.11 0.42 -0.58
N PRO A 42 13.52 0.74 -1.75
CA PRO A 42 12.24 0.16 -2.16
C PRO A 42 12.36 -1.33 -2.52
N GLN A 43 13.59 -1.83 -2.70
CA GLN A 43 13.88 -3.19 -3.14
C GLN A 43 13.71 -4.24 -2.03
N GLY A 44 13.55 -3.84 -0.77
CA GLY A 44 13.59 -4.73 0.38
C GLY A 44 12.44 -5.74 0.54
N SER A 45 11.38 -5.72 -0.28
CA SER A 45 10.25 -6.67 -0.12
C SER A 45 9.37 -6.89 -1.37
N SER A 46 9.91 -6.75 -2.58
CA SER A 46 9.11 -6.95 -3.81
C SER A 46 9.79 -7.81 -4.89
N GLY A 47 10.87 -8.50 -4.53
CA GLY A 47 11.58 -9.42 -5.41
C GLY A 47 11.13 -10.86 -5.19
N SER A 48 11.42 -11.75 -6.14
CA SER A 48 11.11 -13.21 -6.13
C SER A 48 11.36 -13.97 -4.80
N SER A 49 12.07 -13.38 -3.83
CA SER A 49 12.31 -13.90 -2.48
C SER A 49 11.08 -13.82 -1.56
N ASP A 50 10.20 -12.81 -1.72
CA ASP A 50 8.96 -12.66 -0.94
C ASP A 50 7.96 -13.79 -1.25
N ASP A 51 7.87 -14.14 -2.53
CA ASP A 51 7.00 -15.20 -3.05
C ASP A 51 7.45 -16.60 -2.61
N GLU A 52 8.77 -16.78 -2.44
CA GLU A 52 9.37 -18.01 -1.93
C GLU A 52 9.22 -18.11 -0.40
N TRP A 53 9.40 -16.98 0.31
CA TRP A 53 9.13 -16.89 1.74
C TRP A 53 7.66 -17.21 2.04
N LEU A 54 6.72 -16.64 1.26
CA LEU A 54 5.28 -16.87 1.45
C LEU A 54 4.90 -18.34 1.24
N ARG A 55 5.46 -19.01 0.22
CA ARG A 55 5.27 -20.45 -0.01
C ARG A 55 5.79 -21.32 1.14
N ARG A 56 6.88 -20.90 1.79
CA ARG A 56 7.46 -21.58 2.96
C ARG A 56 6.66 -21.37 4.25
N GLN A 57 5.76 -20.38 4.27
CA GLN A 57 4.88 -20.09 5.42
C GLN A 57 3.51 -20.77 5.30
N VAL A 58 3.23 -21.52 4.23
CA VAL A 58 1.94 -22.22 4.06
C VAL A 58 1.86 -23.42 5.02
N PRO A 59 0.89 -23.47 5.95
CA PRO A 59 0.73 -24.62 6.85
C PRO A 59 0.36 -25.91 6.10
N PRO A 60 0.78 -27.09 6.60
CA PRO A 60 0.70 -28.37 5.88
C PRO A 60 -0.71 -28.90 5.60
N HIS A 61 -1.75 -28.25 6.14
CA HIS A 61 -3.15 -28.63 5.93
C HIS A 61 -3.85 -27.80 4.84
N HIS A 62 -3.14 -26.88 4.18
CA HIS A 62 -3.65 -26.13 3.03
C HIS A 62 -3.48 -26.95 1.74
N GLY A 63 -4.27 -28.01 1.59
CA GLY A 63 -4.21 -28.87 0.41
C GLY A 63 -5.31 -29.94 0.37
N GLY A 64 -6.50 -29.60 0.86
CA GLY A 64 -7.70 -30.42 0.64
C GLY A 64 -8.26 -30.19 -0.76
#